data_AF-A0A9P9MI31-F1
#
_entry.id   AF-A0A9P9MI31-F1
#
_cell.length_a   1.000
_cell.length_b   1.000
_cell.length_c   1.000
_cell.angle_alpha   90.00
_cell.angle_beta   90.00
_cell.angle_gamma   90.00
#
_symmetry.space_group_name_H-M   'P 1'
#
loop_
_entity.id
_entity.type
_entity.pdbx_description
1 polymer ?
#
loop_
_entity_poly.entity_id
_entity_poly.type
_entity_poly.pdbx_seq_one_letter_code
_entity_poly.pdbx_strand_id
1 'polypeptide(L)'
;MFRRADTYDLLRRATNPVSREAWTDAILVLVEKYGLDGVDFDWEYLNRAPDLLSILIGRASDEPHYFTTLGLLRDKLPYGKSLSINGSWCPR
;
A
#
# COMPACT_ATOMS: atom_id res chain seq x y z
N MET A 1 -2.24 5.76 25.31
CA MET A 1 -2.16 4.77 24.21
C MET A 1 -1.10 5.26 23.24
N PHE A 2 0.16 4.89 23.45
CA PHE A 2 1.25 5.27 22.54
C PHE A 2 1.27 4.27 21.39
N ARG A 3 0.86 4.69 20.18
CA ARG A 3 1.18 3.95 18.96
C ARG A 3 2.70 3.88 18.87
N ARG A 4 3.27 2.67 18.76
CA ARG A 4 4.71 2.52 18.58
C ARG A 4 5.12 3.30 17.33
N ALA A 5 6.18 4.09 17.42
CA ALA A 5 6.69 4.90 16.33
C ALA A 5 7.25 4.08 15.15
N ASP A 6 7.08 2.76 15.12
CA ASP A 6 7.56 1.89 14.05
C ASP A 6 6.44 1.42 13.10
N THR A 7 5.18 1.48 13.53
CA THR A 7 4.06 0.93 12.75
C THR A 7 3.67 1.79 11.55
N TYR A 8 3.88 3.11 11.63
CA TYR A 8 3.54 4.03 10.53
C TYR A 8 4.38 3.76 9.27
N ASP A 9 5.56 3.14 9.40
CA ASP A 9 6.48 2.86 8.28
C ASP A 9 6.29 1.45 7.70
N LEU A 10 5.36 0.64 8.24
CA LEU A 10 5.21 -0.77 7.84
C LEU A 10 4.79 -0.92 6.38
N LEU A 11 3.77 -0.17 5.94
CA LEU A 11 3.30 -0.26 4.56
C LEU A 11 4.37 0.21 3.57
N ARG A 12 5.14 1.24 3.94
CA ARG A 12 6.32 1.69 3.20
C ARG A 12 7.38 0.60 3.06
N ARG A 13 7.70 -0.09 4.17
CA ARG A 13 8.66 -1.20 4.14
C ARG A 13 8.15 -2.38 3.34
N ALA A 14 6.84 -2.60 3.31
CA ALA A 14 6.21 -3.69 2.56
C ALA A 14 6.27 -3.49 1.03
N THR A 15 6.19 -2.24 0.55
CA THR A 15 6.18 -1.91 -0.89
C THR A 15 7.58 -1.71 -1.49
N ASN A 16 8.61 -1.72 -0.65
CA ASN A 16 9.99 -1.68 -1.11
C ASN A 16 10.37 -2.92 -1.96
N PRO A 17 11.33 -2.79 -2.89
CA PRO A 17 11.74 -3.90 -3.77
C PRO A 17 12.09 -5.20 -3.05
N VAL A 18 12.69 -5.09 -1.86
CA VAL A 18 13.12 -6.26 -1.06
C VAL A 18 11.93 -7.03 -0.49
N SER A 19 10.80 -6.36 -0.21
CA SER A 19 9.66 -6.95 0.52
C SER A 19 8.43 -7.20 -0.33
N ARG A 20 8.31 -6.54 -1.49
CA ARG A 20 7.04 -6.50 -2.25
C ARG A 20 6.55 -7.87 -2.73
N GLU A 21 7.46 -8.78 -3.05
CA GLU A 21 7.10 -10.15 -3.42
C GLU A 21 6.41 -10.85 -2.27
N ALA A 22 7.08 -10.93 -1.11
CA ALA A 22 6.54 -11.55 0.09
C ALA A 22 5.25 -10.87 0.58
N TRP A 23 5.15 -9.54 0.43
CA TRP A 23 3.95 -8.82 0.82
C TRP A 23 2.76 -9.12 -0.10
N THR A 24 2.97 -9.10 -1.42
CA THR A 24 1.91 -9.45 -2.38
C THR A 24 1.46 -10.90 -2.23
N ASP A 25 2.37 -11.83 -1.97
CA ASP A 25 2.03 -13.24 -1.70
C ASP A 25 1.17 -13.39 -0.44
N ALA A 26 1.52 -12.66 0.63
CA ALA A 26 0.73 -12.66 1.86
C ALA A 26 -0.70 -12.15 1.63
N ILE A 27 -0.88 -11.16 0.75
CA ILE A 27 -2.20 -10.64 0.38
C ILE A 27 -3.01 -11.70 -0.36
N LEU A 28 -2.41 -12.42 -1.33
CA LEU A 28 -3.10 -13.49 -2.06
C LEU A 28 -3.58 -14.60 -1.12
N VAL A 29 -2.74 -15.01 -0.17
CA VAL A 29 -3.12 -15.99 0.86
C VAL A 29 -4.34 -15.52 1.64
N LEU A 30 -4.43 -14.22 1.97
CA LEU A 30 -5.61 -13.67 2.67
C LEU A 30 -6.84 -13.66 1.76
N VAL A 31 -6.70 -13.22 0.51
CA VAL A 31 -7.80 -13.20 -0.47
C VAL A 31 -8.38 -14.59 -0.67
N GLU A 32 -7.53 -15.60 -0.85
CA GLU A 32 -7.95 -16.99 -1.02
C GLU A 32 -8.56 -17.57 0.27
N LYS A 33 -7.88 -17.41 1.40
CA LYS A 33 -8.30 -17.96 2.69
C LYS A 33 -9.70 -17.50 3.10
N TYR A 34 -10.03 -16.24 2.80
CA TYR A 34 -11.32 -15.65 3.18
C TYR A 34 -12.30 -15.52 2.01
N GLY A 35 -11.94 -16.00 0.82
CA GLY A 35 -12.80 -15.92 -0.36
C GLY A 35 -13.14 -14.48 -0.77
N LEU A 36 -12.23 -13.52 -0.56
CA LEU A 36 -12.48 -12.11 -0.84
C LEU A 36 -12.59 -11.87 -2.34
N ASP A 37 -13.43 -10.90 -2.75
CA ASP A 37 -13.58 -10.52 -4.16
C ASP A 37 -12.50 -9.56 -4.66
N GLY A 38 -11.64 -9.08 -3.77
CA GLY A 38 -10.55 -8.21 -4.12
C GLY A 38 -9.96 -7.52 -2.91
N VAL A 39 -9.13 -6.51 -3.18
CA VAL A 39 -8.47 -5.71 -2.15
C VAL A 39 -8.54 -4.23 -2.50
N ASP A 40 -8.76 -3.42 -1.47
CA ASP A 40 -8.73 -1.96 -1.55
C ASP A 40 -7.63 -1.44 -0.62
N PHE A 41 -6.76 -0.57 -1.13
CA PHE A 41 -5.69 0.03 -0.35
C PHE A 41 -5.90 1.53 -0.18
N ASP A 42 -6.10 1.91 1.08
CA ASP A 42 -6.32 3.29 1.51
C ASP A 42 -5.06 3.83 2.21
N TRP A 43 -4.03 4.17 1.43
CA TRP A 43 -2.77 4.70 1.98
C TRP A 43 -2.79 6.23 2.04
N GLU A 44 -3.19 6.75 3.20
CA GLU A 44 -3.20 8.19 3.50
C GLU A 44 -1.99 8.58 4.37
N TYR A 45 -0.94 9.20 3.83
CA TYR A 45 -0.78 9.72 2.47
C TYR A 45 0.60 9.34 1.91
N LEU A 46 0.64 9.04 0.60
CA LEU A 46 1.86 8.60 -0.09
C LEU A 46 2.94 9.67 -0.20
N ASN A 47 2.58 10.94 -0.43
CA ASN A 47 3.56 12.01 -0.67
C ASN A 47 3.16 13.39 -0.14
N ARG A 48 1.87 13.64 0.15
CA ARG A 48 1.41 15.01 0.41
C ARG A 48 0.27 15.03 1.39
N ALA A 49 0.55 15.65 2.52
CA ALA A 49 -0.45 16.07 3.48
C ALA A 49 -0.01 17.45 3.98
N PRO A 50 -0.46 18.53 3.33
CA PRO A 50 0.01 19.88 3.61
C PRO A 50 -0.26 20.31 5.07
N ASP A 51 -1.21 19.65 5.73
CA ASP A 51 -1.67 19.96 7.09
C ASP A 51 -1.23 18.92 8.14
N LEU A 52 -0.31 18.01 7.81
CA LEU A 52 0.21 17.00 8.75
C LEU A 52 1.63 17.31 9.24
N LEU A 53 1.93 16.83 10.46
CA LEU A 53 3.28 16.84 11.03
C LEU A 53 4.29 16.28 10.01
N SER A 54 5.46 16.91 9.89
CA SER A 54 6.48 16.55 8.88
C SER A 54 6.92 15.08 8.87
N ILE A 55 6.77 14.38 10.01
CA ILE A 55 7.02 12.94 10.13
C ILE A 55 6.04 12.06 9.32
N LEU A 56 4.88 12.62 8.94
CA LEU A 56 3.82 11.98 8.16
C LEU A 56 3.92 12.32 6.66
N ILE A 57 4.87 13.18 6.27
CA ILE A 57 5.11 13.48 4.86
C ILE A 57 5.77 12.25 4.21
N GLY A 58 5.16 11.76 3.14
CA GLY A 58 5.70 10.65 2.38
C GLY A 58 7.00 10.99 1.66
N ARG A 59 7.80 9.97 1.36
CA ARG A 59 9.08 10.09 0.66
C ARG A 59 8.82 10.06 -0.85
N ALA A 60 9.65 10.76 -1.63
CA ALA A 60 9.56 10.74 -3.09
C ALA A 60 9.67 9.32 -3.69
N SER A 61 10.28 8.37 -2.97
CA SER A 61 10.38 6.96 -3.36
C SER A 61 9.10 6.15 -3.14
N ASP A 62 8.17 6.62 -2.30
CA ASP A 62 7.03 5.81 -1.86
C ASP A 62 6.04 5.54 -3.00
N GLU A 63 5.74 6.56 -3.79
CA GLU A 63 4.84 6.48 -4.95
C GLU A 63 5.31 5.46 -6.00
N PRO A 64 6.55 5.53 -6.55
CA PRO A 64 6.98 4.54 -7.54
C PRO A 64 7.09 3.12 -6.96
N HIS A 65 7.47 2.97 -5.69
CA HIS A 65 7.50 1.67 -5.03
C HIS A 65 6.11 1.08 -4.85
N TYR A 66 5.15 1.91 -4.41
CA TYR A 66 3.77 1.51 -4.24
C TYR A 66 3.14 1.14 -5.58
N PHE A 67 3.26 1.99 -6.60
CA PHE A 67 2.71 1.75 -7.93
C PHE A 67 3.25 0.45 -8.55
N THR A 68 4.57 0.23 -8.47
CA THR A 68 5.16 -1.03 -8.96
C THR A 68 4.61 -2.24 -8.21
N THR A 69 4.41 -2.12 -6.90
CA THR A 69 3.87 -3.20 -6.08
C THR A 69 2.41 -3.50 -6.40
N LEU A 70 1.59 -2.47 -6.66
CA LEU A 70 0.21 -2.63 -7.11
C LEU A 70 0.14 -3.33 -8.48
N GLY A 71 1.05 -3.00 -9.40
CA GLY A 71 1.17 -3.71 -10.68
C GLY A 71 1.46 -5.20 -10.48
N LEU A 72 2.47 -5.53 -9.67
CA LEU A 72 2.78 -6.91 -9.32
C LEU A 72 1.59 -7.64 -8.68
N LEU A 73 0.90 -7.00 -7.74
CA LEU A 73 -0.28 -7.58 -7.11
C LEU A 73 -1.41 -7.80 -8.12
N ARG A 74 -1.63 -6.85 -9.03
CA ARG A 74 -2.63 -6.98 -10.08
C ARG A 74 -2.34 -8.17 -10.97
N ASP A 75 -1.08 -8.38 -11.33
CA ASP A 75 -0.66 -9.50 -12.19
C ASP A 75 -0.85 -10.85 -11.49
N LYS A 76 -0.63 -10.91 -10.16
CA LYS A 76 -0.81 -12.13 -9.38
C LYS A 76 -2.27 -12.44 -9.01
N LEU A 77 -3.14 -11.43 -8.92
CA LEU A 77 -4.53 -11.63 -8.51
C LEU A 77 -5.27 -12.54 -9.50
N PRO A 78 -6.01 -13.55 -9.01
CA PRO A 78 -6.83 -14.41 -9.85
C PRO A 78 -7.83 -13.61 -10.70
N TYR A 79 -8.19 -14.18 -11.85
CA TYR A 79 -9.20 -13.57 -12.73
C TYR A 79 -10.51 -13.30 -11.97
N GLY A 80 -11.09 -12.13 -12.20
CA GLY A 80 -12.33 -11.69 -11.56
C GLY A 80 -12.16 -11.03 -10.19
N LYS A 81 -10.94 -11.01 -9.61
CA LYS A 81 -10.66 -10.27 -8.38
C LYS A 81 -10.36 -8.80 -8.64
N SER A 82 -10.87 -7.91 -7.80
CA SER A 82 -10.66 -6.46 -7.92
C SER A 82 -9.40 -6.00 -7.17
N LEU A 83 -8.80 -4.94 -7.70
CA LEU A 83 -7.77 -4.15 -7.02
C LEU A 83 -8.19 -2.69 -7.14
N SER A 84 -8.37 -2.02 -6.00
CA SER A 84 -8.66 -0.59 -5.94
C SER A 84 -7.72 0.11 -4.98
N ILE A 85 -7.61 1.42 -5.15
CA ILE A 85 -6.85 2.31 -4.28
C ILE A 85 -7.69 3.53 -3.97
N ASN A 86 -7.59 4.04 -2.75
CA ASN A 86 -8.03 5.39 -2.46
C ASN A 86 -6.88 6.36 -2.77
N GLY A 87 -7.16 7.29 -3.69
CA GLY A 87 -6.25 8.36 -4.03
C GLY A 87 -6.61 9.60 -3.24
N SER A 88 -5.70 10.05 -2.38
CA SER A 88 -5.88 11.34 -1.71
C SER A 88 -5.86 12.48 -2.72
N TRP A 89 -6.97 13.19 -2.83
CA TRP A 89 -7.10 14.32 -3.72
C TRP A 89 -6.19 15.45 -3.26
N CYS A 90 -5.09 15.68 -3.99
CA CYS A 90 -4.32 16.89 -3.85
C CYS A 90 -4.25 17.60 -5.21
N PRO A 91 -4.86 18.78 -5.38
CA PRO A 91 -4.74 19.53 -6.62
C PRO A 91 -3.27 19.88 -6.85
N ARG A 92 -2.81 19.69 -8.10
CA ARG A 92 -1.46 20.03 -8.55
C ARG A 92 -1.25 21.53 -8.57
#